data_AF-A0A972RK04-F1
#
_entry.id   AF-A0A972RK04-F1
#
_cell.length_a   1.000
_cell.length_b   1.000
_cell.length_c   1.000
_cell.angle_alpha   90.00
_cell.angle_beta   90.00
_cell.angle_gamma   90.00
#
_symmetry.space_group_name_H-M   'P 1'
#
loop_
_entity.id
_entity.type
_entity.pdbx_description
1 polymer ?
#
loop_
_entity_poly.entity_id
_entity_poly.type
_entity_poly.pdbx_seq_one_letter_code
_entity_poly.pdbx_strand_id
1 'polypeptide(L)'
;MQQNAFLGGVVEGFYGQPWTQTGRLQLFRQMSAWGLNTYFYAPKDDFKHRAIWREPYTETELAAIQELIDACAQHQIRFLYGLSPGLDIQFSNAEELDCIRRRFAQLIEVGAEHFALLFDDLPGNMSEEDHQAFPSLAAAQCSVTNDIHAWVREQKPTCRFLFCPTPYCDRMESWQLAGEGYLETVGELLDPSVDVLWTGPEIVSEEITVDSIQRLTAQRPPVIWDNLVANDYDGRRLYCGPYSGRSVELKQHLAGILLNPNNELPINFVPLRTLAEYICAERNWEPREAYLSAIAEWLPSYKTMSEPISLEELILLADCYYLPHEQGRTSIELFESIKCLVCQPVETWNGADKLFAELNQRVQTTFEKLTELYDRELFYAWSRRAWDLKEELQLIEGFVAKKKAGEETPAVESHLPGTYRGGMIANLQSLLTMDERGRFSARQT
;
A
#
# COMPACT_ATOMS: atom_id res chain seq x y z
N MET A 1 22.98 -6.86 -24.13
CA MET A 1 22.74 -5.70 -23.26
C MET A 1 21.24 -5.55 -23.00
N GLN A 2 20.67 -6.41 -22.16
CA GLN A 2 19.26 -6.36 -21.76
C GLN A 2 19.15 -6.65 -20.25
N GLN A 3 20.06 -6.06 -19.47
CA GLN A 3 20.25 -6.37 -18.04
C GLN A 3 19.62 -5.35 -17.09
N ASN A 4 19.11 -4.21 -17.57
CA ASN A 4 18.36 -3.23 -16.77
C ASN A 4 16.94 -3.04 -17.32
N ALA A 5 16.09 -4.06 -17.18
CA ALA A 5 14.66 -3.87 -17.37
C ALA A 5 14.07 -3.16 -16.15
N PHE A 6 13.24 -2.15 -16.40
CA PHE A 6 12.46 -1.45 -15.38
C PHE A 6 11.60 -2.44 -14.58
N LEU A 7 11.72 -2.41 -13.26
CA LEU A 7 10.90 -3.26 -12.38
C LEU A 7 9.51 -2.62 -12.27
N GLY A 8 8.48 -3.32 -12.73
CA GLY A 8 7.11 -2.83 -12.68
C GLY A 8 6.20 -3.88 -12.07
N GLY A 9 5.59 -3.60 -10.93
CA GLY A 9 4.67 -4.56 -10.33
C GLY A 9 4.35 -4.30 -8.87
N VAL A 10 4.38 -5.36 -8.06
CA VAL A 10 3.78 -5.38 -6.73
C VAL A 10 4.80 -5.81 -5.69
N VAL A 11 4.77 -5.17 -4.53
CA VAL A 11 5.37 -5.67 -3.30
C VAL A 11 4.25 -6.05 -2.34
N GLU A 12 4.27 -7.29 -1.86
CA GLU A 12 3.42 -7.72 -0.75
C GLU A 12 4.16 -7.38 0.53
N GLY A 13 4.07 -6.12 0.98
CA GLY A 13 4.93 -5.55 2.02
C GLY A 13 4.20 -4.91 3.21
N PHE A 14 2.88 -5.07 3.27
CA PHE A 14 1.98 -4.51 4.29
C PHE A 14 1.96 -5.36 5.58
N TYR A 15 1.49 -4.75 6.66
CA TYR A 15 1.16 -5.43 7.92
C TYR A 15 -0.25 -6.05 7.88
N GLY A 16 -0.43 -7.22 8.49
CA GLY A 16 -1.69 -7.94 8.52
C GLY A 16 -1.70 -9.18 7.61
N GLN A 17 -2.86 -9.84 7.53
CA GLN A 17 -2.97 -11.17 6.94
C GLN A 17 -2.38 -11.21 5.51
N PRO A 18 -1.35 -12.04 5.27
CA PRO A 18 -0.78 -12.21 3.94
C PRO A 18 -1.81 -12.73 2.94
N TRP A 19 -1.58 -12.48 1.65
CA TRP A 19 -2.47 -12.99 0.61
C TRP A 19 -2.47 -14.51 0.55
N THR A 20 -3.62 -15.06 0.17
CA THR A 20 -3.75 -16.50 -0.04
C THR A 20 -2.94 -16.94 -1.26
N GLN A 21 -2.53 -18.20 -1.27
CA GLN A 21 -1.82 -18.79 -2.41
C GLN A 21 -2.61 -18.62 -3.72
N THR A 22 -3.89 -18.99 -3.72
CA THR A 22 -4.78 -18.83 -4.87
C THR A 22 -4.88 -17.38 -5.34
N GLY A 23 -4.98 -16.43 -4.41
CA GLY A 23 -5.00 -15.00 -4.72
C GLY A 23 -3.72 -14.55 -5.42
N ARG A 24 -2.54 -14.94 -4.92
CA ARG A 24 -1.25 -14.64 -5.56
C ARG A 24 -1.16 -15.21 -6.97
N LEU A 25 -1.62 -16.44 -7.20
CA LEU A 25 -1.64 -17.06 -8.53
C LEU A 25 -2.54 -16.29 -9.52
N GLN A 26 -3.69 -15.80 -9.06
CA GLN A 26 -4.57 -14.95 -9.87
C GLN A 26 -3.91 -13.59 -10.17
N LEU A 27 -3.26 -12.99 -9.17
CA LEU A 27 -2.51 -11.75 -9.33
C LEU A 27 -1.43 -11.87 -10.42
N PHE A 28 -0.64 -12.96 -10.43
CA PHE A 28 0.43 -13.14 -11.43
C PHE A 28 -0.11 -13.21 -12.86
N ARG A 29 -1.27 -13.85 -13.06
CA ARG A 29 -1.96 -13.89 -14.36
C ARG A 29 -2.35 -12.49 -14.83
N GLN A 30 -2.95 -11.69 -13.93
CA GLN A 30 -3.38 -10.33 -14.24
C GLN A 30 -2.18 -9.42 -14.51
N MET A 31 -1.17 -9.45 -13.64
CA MET A 31 0.07 -8.71 -13.81
C MET A 31 0.71 -8.97 -15.18
N SER A 32 0.85 -10.25 -15.55
CA SER A 32 1.39 -10.66 -16.84
C SER A 32 0.56 -10.13 -18.01
N ALA A 33 -0.77 -10.26 -17.93
CA ALA A 33 -1.68 -9.77 -18.96
C ALA A 33 -1.63 -8.24 -19.13
N TRP A 34 -1.32 -7.50 -18.06
CA TRP A 34 -1.19 -6.04 -18.09
C TRP A 34 0.25 -5.56 -18.35
N GLY A 35 1.22 -6.47 -18.53
CA GLY A 35 2.62 -6.12 -18.81
C GLY A 35 3.46 -5.74 -17.58
N LEU A 36 2.94 -5.96 -16.38
CA LEU A 36 3.74 -5.94 -15.15
C LEU A 36 4.63 -7.19 -15.11
N ASN A 37 5.77 -7.08 -14.42
CA ASN A 37 6.87 -8.04 -14.55
C ASN A 37 7.56 -8.41 -13.24
N THR A 38 7.17 -7.87 -12.08
CA THR A 38 7.87 -8.13 -10.81
C THR A 38 6.89 -8.31 -9.65
N TYR A 39 7.04 -9.40 -8.91
CA TYR A 39 6.37 -9.64 -7.64
C TYR A 39 7.43 -9.77 -6.54
N PHE A 40 7.32 -8.92 -5.54
CA PHE A 40 8.26 -8.83 -4.43
C PHE A 40 7.58 -9.35 -3.15
N TYR A 41 8.04 -10.52 -2.71
CA TYR A 41 7.61 -11.19 -1.49
C TYR A 41 8.32 -10.57 -0.28
N ALA A 42 7.61 -9.73 0.48
CA ALA A 42 8.09 -9.15 1.73
C ALA A 42 7.00 -9.02 2.83
N PRO A 43 6.11 -10.03 3.01
CA PRO A 43 4.98 -9.89 3.93
C PRO A 43 5.46 -9.77 5.37
N LYS A 44 5.09 -8.69 6.06
CA LYS A 44 5.53 -8.41 7.44
C LYS A 44 5.05 -9.47 8.45
N ASP A 45 3.94 -10.14 8.14
CA ASP A 45 3.35 -11.19 8.97
C ASP A 45 3.95 -12.60 8.74
N ASP A 46 4.85 -12.80 7.76
CA ASP A 46 5.68 -14.01 7.73
C ASP A 46 6.75 -13.89 8.83
N PHE A 47 6.59 -14.67 9.90
CA PHE A 47 7.55 -14.68 11.02
C PHE A 47 8.99 -14.91 10.56
N LYS A 48 9.22 -15.76 9.55
CA LYS A 48 10.56 -16.08 9.05
C LYS A 48 11.11 -15.03 8.09
N HIS A 49 10.27 -14.12 7.60
CA HIS A 49 10.73 -12.95 6.85
C HIS A 49 11.42 -11.91 7.76
N ARG A 50 10.96 -11.76 9.02
CA ARG A 50 11.44 -10.69 9.93
C ARG A 50 11.74 -11.16 11.36
N ALA A 51 10.75 -11.66 12.09
CA ALA A 51 10.85 -11.89 13.54
C ALA A 51 11.84 -13.01 13.94
N ILE A 52 11.87 -14.10 13.18
CA ILE A 52 12.74 -15.27 13.38
C ILE A 52 13.53 -15.55 12.11
N TRP A 53 14.09 -14.48 11.52
CA TRP A 53 14.77 -14.51 10.22
C TRP A 53 15.97 -15.49 10.15
N ARG A 54 16.51 -15.94 11.29
CA ARG A 54 17.56 -16.97 11.37
C ARG A 54 17.05 -18.40 11.10
N GLU A 55 15.75 -18.66 11.28
CA GLU A 55 15.17 -20.00 11.16
C GLU A 55 14.83 -20.37 9.71
N PRO A 56 15.42 -21.42 9.11
CA PRO A 56 15.10 -21.81 7.74
C PRO A 56 13.62 -22.19 7.58
N TYR A 57 13.10 -22.11 6.35
CA TYR A 57 11.78 -22.65 6.06
C TYR A 57 11.76 -24.17 6.27
N THR A 58 10.63 -24.68 6.75
CA THR A 58 10.33 -26.12 6.75
C THR A 58 10.07 -26.59 5.32
N GLU A 59 10.10 -27.90 5.07
CA GLU A 59 9.81 -28.46 3.75
C GLU A 59 8.44 -28.02 3.22
N THR A 60 7.41 -27.97 4.09
CA THR A 60 6.06 -27.54 3.71
C THR A 60 6.02 -26.06 3.32
N GLU A 61 6.65 -25.19 4.11
CA GLU A 61 6.71 -23.74 3.79
C GLU A 61 7.50 -23.50 2.51
N LEU A 62 8.62 -24.20 2.34
CA LEU A 62 9.46 -24.08 1.15
C LEU A 62 8.73 -24.58 -0.11
N ALA A 63 7.94 -25.65 -0.02
CA ALA A 63 7.12 -26.13 -1.13
C ALA A 63 6.06 -25.11 -1.55
N ALA A 64 5.45 -24.39 -0.59
CA ALA A 64 4.50 -23.33 -0.89
C ALA A 64 5.18 -22.13 -1.60
N ILE A 65 6.41 -21.77 -1.18
CA ILE A 65 7.21 -20.74 -1.84
C ILE A 65 7.65 -21.19 -3.24
N GLN A 66 8.04 -22.45 -3.41
CA GLN A 66 8.40 -23.02 -4.71
C GLN A 66 7.24 -22.92 -5.71
N GLU A 67 6.01 -23.23 -5.29
CA GLU A 67 4.83 -23.05 -6.15
C GLU A 67 4.64 -21.59 -6.59
N LEU A 68 4.93 -20.61 -5.71
CA LEU A 68 4.89 -19.19 -6.08
C LEU A 68 5.97 -18.82 -7.10
N ILE A 69 7.20 -19.32 -6.91
CA ILE A 69 8.33 -19.12 -7.82
C ILE A 69 7.99 -19.70 -9.20
N ASP A 70 7.49 -20.94 -9.25
CA ASP A 70 7.11 -21.63 -10.47
C ASP A 70 5.99 -20.89 -11.20
N ALA A 71 4.97 -20.42 -10.46
CA ALA A 71 3.88 -19.64 -11.04
C ALA A 71 4.35 -18.29 -11.57
N CYS A 72 5.24 -17.60 -10.87
CA CYS A 72 5.87 -16.37 -11.37
C CYS A 72 6.60 -16.64 -12.70
N ALA A 73 7.41 -17.71 -12.77
CA ALA A 73 8.12 -18.09 -13.98
C ALA A 73 7.18 -18.41 -15.15
N GLN A 74 6.09 -19.15 -14.90
CA GLN A 74 5.05 -19.46 -15.91
C GLN A 74 4.41 -18.20 -16.49
N HIS A 75 4.30 -17.14 -15.70
CA HIS A 75 3.69 -15.87 -16.08
C HIS A 75 4.70 -14.78 -16.44
N GLN A 76 5.99 -15.13 -16.59
CA GLN A 76 7.07 -14.18 -16.91
C GLN A 76 7.20 -13.04 -15.88
N ILE A 77 6.83 -13.32 -14.63
CA ILE A 77 6.99 -12.44 -13.48
C ILE A 77 8.30 -12.79 -12.79
N ARG A 78 9.10 -11.78 -12.46
CA ARG A 78 10.25 -11.91 -11.59
C ARG A 78 9.78 -12.10 -10.16
N PHE A 79 10.12 -13.22 -9.55
CA PHE A 79 9.97 -13.42 -8.12
C PHE A 79 11.18 -12.82 -7.40
N LEU A 80 10.92 -11.90 -6.47
CA LEU A 80 11.94 -11.26 -5.64
C LEU A 80 11.65 -11.57 -4.17
N TYR A 81 12.64 -12.11 -3.45
CA TYR A 81 12.48 -12.47 -2.05
C TYR A 81 13.13 -11.43 -1.13
N GLY A 82 12.35 -10.86 -0.20
CA GLY A 82 12.87 -9.97 0.83
C GLY A 82 13.19 -10.69 2.14
N LEU A 83 14.24 -10.25 2.82
CA LEU A 83 14.55 -10.63 4.19
C LEU A 83 14.79 -9.39 5.04
N SER A 84 14.17 -9.31 6.22
CA SER A 84 14.32 -8.21 7.17
C SER A 84 15.08 -8.64 8.43
N PRO A 85 16.42 -8.72 8.41
CA PRO A 85 17.19 -9.16 9.58
C PRO A 85 17.39 -8.07 10.64
N GLY A 86 16.99 -6.83 10.35
CA GLY A 86 17.44 -5.65 11.09
C GLY A 86 16.99 -5.50 12.55
N LEU A 87 15.99 -6.27 13.02
CA LEU A 87 15.47 -6.14 14.39
C LEU A 87 16.51 -6.49 15.45
N ASP A 88 17.34 -7.49 15.18
CA ASP A 88 18.26 -8.07 16.17
C ASP A 88 19.55 -8.66 15.55
N ILE A 89 19.86 -8.31 14.30
CA ILE A 89 21.14 -8.67 13.67
C ILE A 89 22.30 -8.00 14.41
N GLN A 90 23.36 -8.76 14.66
CA GLN A 90 24.67 -8.23 14.99
C GLN A 90 25.54 -8.23 13.73
N PHE A 91 25.75 -7.06 13.13
CA PHE A 91 26.38 -6.93 11.80
C PHE A 91 27.82 -7.46 11.74
N SER A 92 28.53 -7.39 12.86
CA SER A 92 29.91 -7.83 13.05
C SER A 92 30.06 -9.34 13.26
N ASN A 93 28.97 -10.06 13.49
CA ASN A 93 29.00 -11.50 13.74
C ASN A 93 28.87 -12.30 12.43
N ALA A 94 29.92 -13.05 12.07
CA ALA A 94 29.93 -13.86 10.85
C ALA A 94 28.85 -14.96 10.82
N GLU A 95 28.42 -15.48 11.98
CA GLU A 95 27.37 -16.50 12.06
C GLU A 95 26.00 -15.95 11.61
N GLU A 96 25.78 -14.64 11.74
CA GLU A 96 24.57 -13.97 11.26
C GLU A 96 24.50 -13.97 9.73
N LEU A 97 25.63 -13.69 9.07
CA LEU A 97 25.72 -13.76 7.61
C LEU A 97 25.52 -15.19 7.12
N ASP A 98 26.04 -16.19 7.85
CA ASP A 98 25.79 -17.60 7.54
C ASP A 98 24.32 -18.00 7.68
N CYS A 99 23.56 -17.39 8.60
CA CYS A 99 22.10 -17.55 8.65
C CYS A 99 21.44 -17.02 7.37
N ILE A 100 21.82 -15.82 6.91
CA ILE A 100 21.28 -15.22 5.68
C ILE A 100 21.61 -16.10 4.46
N ARG A 101 22.88 -16.51 4.30
CA ARG A 101 23.32 -17.37 3.20
C ARG A 101 22.59 -18.70 3.18
N ARG A 102 22.39 -19.34 4.34
CA ARG A 102 21.62 -20.60 4.44
C ARG A 102 20.19 -20.44 3.96
N ARG A 103 19.51 -19.36 4.36
CA ARG A 103 18.15 -19.06 3.88
C ARG A 103 18.10 -18.81 2.38
N PHE A 104 19.01 -17.98 1.85
CA PHE A 104 19.05 -17.69 0.42
C PHE A 104 19.45 -18.92 -0.40
N ALA A 105 20.34 -19.77 0.09
CA ALA A 105 20.68 -21.04 -0.55
C ALA A 105 19.44 -21.94 -0.69
N GLN A 106 18.65 -22.07 0.38
CA GLN A 106 17.40 -22.82 0.38
C GLN A 106 16.42 -22.32 -0.71
N LEU A 107 16.32 -21.00 -0.88
CA LEU A 107 15.45 -20.38 -1.89
C LEU A 107 16.02 -20.51 -3.31
N ILE A 108 17.34 -20.42 -3.48
CA ILE A 108 18.04 -20.65 -4.74
C ILE A 108 17.79 -22.09 -5.23
N GLU A 109 17.84 -23.08 -4.33
CA GLU A 109 17.60 -24.49 -4.63
C GLU A 109 16.20 -24.74 -5.22
N VAL A 110 15.19 -23.99 -4.77
CA VAL A 110 13.82 -24.07 -5.30
C VAL A 110 13.52 -23.07 -6.43
N GLY A 111 14.54 -22.37 -6.94
CA GLY A 111 14.45 -21.60 -8.17
C GLY A 111 14.42 -20.07 -8.02
N ALA A 112 14.54 -19.52 -6.81
CA ALA A 112 14.61 -18.07 -6.64
C ALA A 112 15.87 -17.48 -7.29
N GLU A 113 15.73 -16.30 -7.89
CA GLU A 113 16.82 -15.63 -8.62
C GLU A 113 17.12 -14.21 -8.15
N HIS A 114 16.22 -13.58 -7.40
CA HIS A 114 16.31 -12.16 -7.02
C HIS A 114 15.99 -12.00 -5.53
N PHE A 115 16.72 -11.11 -4.88
CA PHE A 115 16.74 -11.01 -3.42
C PHE A 115 16.76 -9.56 -2.94
N ALA A 116 16.38 -9.34 -1.69
CA ALA A 116 16.54 -8.07 -1.03
C ALA A 116 16.89 -8.23 0.45
N LEU A 117 17.65 -7.26 0.97
CA LEU A 117 17.78 -7.04 2.42
C LEU A 117 17.06 -5.76 2.80
N LEU A 118 16.20 -5.85 3.81
CA LEU A 118 15.34 -4.76 4.25
C LEU A 118 15.71 -4.33 5.66
N PHE A 119 16.09 -3.06 5.80
CA PHE A 119 16.43 -2.44 7.08
C PHE A 119 15.41 -1.35 7.48
N ASP A 120 14.17 -1.50 7.02
CA ASP A 120 13.01 -0.67 7.32
C ASP A 120 12.44 -0.92 8.73
N ASP A 121 11.79 0.10 9.28
CA ASP A 121 11.09 0.07 10.58
C ASP A 121 11.98 -0.36 11.75
N LEU A 122 13.19 0.20 11.77
CA LEU A 122 14.21 -0.02 12.81
C LEU A 122 14.41 1.25 13.64
N PRO A 123 14.81 1.13 14.91
CA PRO A 123 15.05 2.27 15.79
C PRO A 123 16.35 3.05 15.46
N GLY A 124 17.13 2.64 14.45
CA GLY A 124 18.34 3.36 14.00
C GLY A 124 19.60 3.14 14.84
N ASN A 125 19.62 2.14 15.72
CA ASN A 125 20.71 1.91 16.69
C ASN A 125 21.56 0.69 16.31
N MET A 126 22.79 0.62 16.82
CA MET A 126 23.68 -0.55 16.71
C MET A 126 24.02 -1.13 18.10
N SER A 127 24.45 -2.39 18.11
CA SER A 127 25.06 -3.01 19.30
C SER A 127 26.41 -2.37 19.62
N GLU A 128 26.91 -2.56 20.85
CA GLU A 128 28.24 -2.07 21.26
C GLU A 128 29.35 -2.74 20.44
N GLU A 129 29.22 -4.03 20.17
CA GLU A 129 30.13 -4.80 19.33
C GLU A 129 30.18 -4.25 17.90
N ASP A 130 29.03 -3.90 17.33
CA ASP A 130 28.96 -3.30 15.99
C ASP A 130 29.54 -1.89 15.96
N HIS A 131 29.36 -1.09 17.03
CA HIS A 131 30.00 0.22 17.15
C HIS A 131 31.53 0.15 17.15
N GLN A 132 32.12 -0.97 17.61
CA GLN A 132 33.56 -1.18 17.55
C GLN A 132 34.03 -1.61 16.16
N ALA A 133 33.19 -2.32 15.40
CA ALA A 133 33.51 -2.85 14.09
C ALA A 133 33.23 -1.86 12.94
N PHE A 134 32.21 -1.01 13.08
CA PHE A 134 31.73 -0.13 12.01
C PHE A 134 31.62 1.32 12.45
N PRO A 135 31.96 2.28 11.56
CA PRO A 135 31.88 3.70 11.88
C PRO A 135 30.45 4.25 11.94
N SER A 136 29.47 3.57 11.32
CA SER A 136 28.06 3.97 11.27
C SER A 136 27.15 2.80 10.94
N LEU A 137 25.85 2.94 11.22
CA LEU A 137 24.82 1.95 10.85
C LEU A 137 24.77 1.72 9.34
N ALA A 138 24.86 2.80 8.54
CA ALA A 138 24.93 2.71 7.09
C ALA A 138 26.11 1.84 6.63
N ALA A 139 27.30 2.03 7.20
CA ALA A 139 28.48 1.25 6.85
C ALA A 139 28.32 -0.25 7.21
N ALA A 140 27.73 -0.54 8.38
CA ALA A 140 27.44 -1.91 8.80
C ALA A 140 26.45 -2.61 7.85
N GLN A 141 25.34 -1.95 7.52
CA GLN A 141 24.33 -2.45 6.60
C GLN A 141 24.88 -2.63 5.17
N CYS A 142 25.69 -1.68 4.68
CA CYS A 142 26.36 -1.81 3.37
C CYS A 142 27.34 -2.98 3.37
N SER A 143 28.12 -3.17 4.44
CA SER A 143 29.07 -4.28 4.55
C SER A 143 28.36 -5.64 4.44
N VAL A 144 27.31 -5.85 5.23
CA VAL A 144 26.51 -7.09 5.17
C VAL A 144 25.85 -7.26 3.81
N THR A 145 25.26 -6.19 3.26
CA THR A 145 24.57 -6.26 1.97
C THR A 145 25.53 -6.61 0.83
N ASN A 146 26.70 -5.97 0.77
CA ASN A 146 27.70 -6.22 -0.26
C ASN A 146 28.23 -7.65 -0.21
N ASP A 147 28.49 -8.17 1.00
CA ASP A 147 28.97 -9.54 1.19
C ASP A 147 27.93 -10.57 0.70
N ILE A 148 26.68 -10.45 1.17
CA ILE A 148 25.60 -11.36 0.78
C ILE A 148 25.32 -11.25 -0.73
N HIS A 149 25.31 -10.03 -1.26
CA HIS A 149 25.12 -9.79 -2.69
C HIS A 149 26.22 -10.43 -3.55
N ALA A 150 27.49 -10.30 -3.16
CA ALA A 150 28.61 -10.95 -3.85
C ALA A 150 28.44 -12.48 -3.87
N TRP A 151 28.11 -13.08 -2.73
CA TRP A 151 27.85 -14.52 -2.61
C TRP A 151 26.65 -14.98 -3.44
N VAL A 152 25.56 -14.20 -3.51
CA VAL A 152 24.42 -14.50 -4.38
C VAL A 152 24.83 -14.43 -5.85
N ARG A 153 25.62 -13.43 -6.26
CA ARG A 153 26.05 -13.26 -7.66
C ARG A 153 26.96 -14.38 -8.16
N GLU A 154 27.73 -15.02 -7.28
CA GLU A 154 28.51 -16.22 -7.63
C GLU A 154 27.60 -17.38 -8.09
N GLN A 155 26.39 -17.48 -7.52
CA GLN A 155 25.41 -18.52 -7.82
C GLN A 155 24.41 -18.11 -8.90
N LYS A 156 24.02 -16.82 -8.91
CA LYS A 156 23.02 -16.21 -9.79
C LYS A 156 23.60 -14.92 -10.40
N PRO A 157 24.41 -15.00 -11.47
CA PRO A 157 25.09 -13.85 -12.05
C PRO A 157 24.16 -12.76 -12.61
N THR A 158 22.89 -13.09 -12.87
CA THR A 158 21.85 -12.18 -13.37
C THR A 158 20.89 -11.70 -12.27
N CYS A 159 21.20 -11.96 -11.00
CA CYS A 159 20.40 -11.54 -9.86
C CYS A 159 20.21 -10.01 -9.85
N ARG A 160 18.98 -9.57 -9.61
CA ARG A 160 18.67 -8.22 -9.12
C ARG A 160 18.63 -8.29 -7.59
N PHE A 161 19.42 -7.44 -6.95
CA PHE A 161 19.51 -7.38 -5.50
C PHE A 161 19.10 -5.99 -5.03
N LEU A 162 18.16 -5.94 -4.08
CA LEU A 162 17.59 -4.69 -3.57
C LEU A 162 17.98 -4.46 -2.12
N PHE A 163 18.09 -3.19 -1.74
CA PHE A 163 18.37 -2.73 -0.39
C PHE A 163 17.28 -1.75 0.05
N CYS A 164 16.60 -2.04 1.16
CA CYS A 164 15.73 -1.05 1.81
C CYS A 164 16.50 -0.34 2.91
N PRO A 165 16.79 0.97 2.77
CA PRO A 165 17.45 1.74 3.82
C PRO A 165 16.56 1.90 5.06
N THR A 166 17.17 2.22 6.20
CA THR A 166 16.44 2.54 7.43
C THR A 166 15.62 3.84 7.29
N PRO A 167 16.20 4.98 6.91
CA PRO A 167 15.42 6.09 6.37
C PRO A 167 15.09 5.80 4.91
N TYR A 168 13.83 5.46 4.62
CA TYR A 168 13.36 5.12 3.27
C TYR A 168 12.48 6.20 2.61
N CYS A 169 12.36 7.36 3.25
CA CYS A 169 11.68 8.54 2.72
C CYS A 169 12.36 9.85 3.17
N ASP A 170 12.11 10.96 2.47
CA ASP A 170 12.76 12.25 2.74
C ASP A 170 12.50 12.71 4.18
N ARG A 171 11.28 12.50 4.70
CA ARG A 171 10.94 12.87 6.09
C ARG A 171 11.83 12.17 7.11
N MET A 172 12.07 10.87 6.96
CA MET A 172 12.91 10.11 7.89
C MET A 172 14.38 10.50 7.78
N GLU A 173 14.85 10.78 6.56
CA GLU A 173 16.18 11.35 6.35
C GLU A 173 16.28 12.68 7.10
N SER A 174 15.32 13.58 6.92
CA SER A 174 15.38 14.93 7.51
C SER A 174 15.44 14.94 9.04
N TRP A 175 14.99 13.85 9.68
CA TRP A 175 15.08 13.62 11.12
C TRP A 175 16.35 12.89 11.55
N GLN A 176 17.21 12.55 10.59
CA GLN A 176 18.45 11.78 10.75
C GLN A 176 18.19 10.49 11.52
N LEU A 177 17.10 9.77 11.19
CA LEU A 177 16.62 8.60 11.92
C LEU A 177 17.72 7.55 12.18
N ALA A 178 18.66 7.39 11.24
CA ALA A 178 19.74 6.43 11.29
C ALA A 178 21.14 7.08 11.38
N GLY A 179 21.20 8.33 11.84
CA GLY A 179 22.41 9.13 11.95
C GLY A 179 22.64 10.09 10.77
N GLU A 180 23.46 11.10 11.01
CA GLU A 180 23.87 12.08 10.00
C GLU A 180 24.71 11.42 8.89
N GLY A 181 24.46 11.79 7.63
CA GLY A 181 25.23 11.29 6.50
C GLY A 181 24.89 9.84 6.08
N TYR A 182 23.73 9.32 6.51
CA TYR A 182 23.36 7.92 6.28
C TYR A 182 23.27 7.61 4.78
N LEU A 183 22.52 8.39 3.99
CA LEU A 183 22.32 8.10 2.57
C LEU A 183 23.57 8.39 1.73
N GLU A 184 24.39 9.35 2.15
CA GLU A 184 25.71 9.61 1.56
C GLU A 184 26.61 8.37 1.72
N THR A 185 26.65 7.82 2.93
CA THR A 185 27.42 6.60 3.21
C THR A 185 26.89 5.41 2.40
N VAL A 186 25.57 5.26 2.27
CA VAL A 186 24.97 4.23 1.39
C VAL A 186 25.37 4.45 -0.07
N GLY A 187 25.32 5.70 -0.54
CA GLY A 187 25.73 6.07 -1.90
C GLY A 187 27.19 5.73 -2.20
N GLU A 188 28.07 5.92 -1.22
CA GLU A 188 29.52 5.67 -1.34
C GLU A 188 29.91 4.20 -1.19
N LEU A 189 29.31 3.47 -0.23
CA LEU A 189 29.77 2.15 0.18
C LEU A 189 28.97 0.99 -0.39
N LEU A 190 27.67 1.16 -0.67
CA LEU A 190 26.83 0.08 -1.19
C LEU A 190 27.21 -0.21 -2.64
N ASP A 191 27.37 -1.49 -3.00
CA ASP A 191 27.75 -1.93 -4.35
C ASP A 191 26.84 -1.25 -5.41
N PRO A 192 27.42 -0.61 -6.46
CA PRO A 192 26.65 0.14 -7.45
C PRO A 192 25.61 -0.67 -8.24
N SER A 193 25.69 -2.01 -8.22
CA SER A 193 24.71 -2.90 -8.84
C SER A 193 23.56 -3.32 -7.92
N VAL A 194 23.59 -2.91 -6.65
CA VAL A 194 22.47 -3.07 -5.71
C VAL A 194 21.51 -1.88 -5.86
N ASP A 195 20.26 -2.19 -6.19
CA ASP A 195 19.18 -1.22 -6.27
C ASP A 195 18.77 -0.74 -4.86
N VAL A 196 18.41 0.54 -4.73
CA VAL A 196 17.95 1.12 -3.45
C VAL A 196 16.45 1.41 -3.53
N LEU A 197 15.72 0.96 -2.52
CA LEU A 197 14.28 1.21 -2.38
C LEU A 197 14.03 2.62 -1.81
N TRP A 198 12.97 3.27 -2.26
CA TRP A 198 12.55 4.60 -1.79
C TRP A 198 11.04 4.79 -1.86
N THR A 199 10.42 5.44 -0.88
CA THR A 199 8.95 5.69 -0.89
C THR A 199 8.58 7.12 -1.31
N GLY A 200 9.57 7.98 -1.56
CA GLY A 200 9.39 9.39 -1.93
C GLY A 200 9.52 10.33 -0.74
N PRO A 201 8.90 11.53 -0.80
CA PRO A 201 8.96 12.50 0.28
C PRO A 201 8.42 11.99 1.63
N GLU A 202 7.45 11.09 1.57
CA GLU A 202 6.76 10.52 2.72
C GLU A 202 6.70 8.99 2.63
N ILE A 203 6.31 8.34 3.73
CA ILE A 203 5.95 6.90 3.69
C ILE A 203 4.82 6.69 2.67
N VAL A 204 3.77 7.51 2.75
CA VAL A 204 2.64 7.55 1.80
C VAL A 204 2.67 8.89 1.07
N SER A 205 3.50 8.97 0.04
CA SER A 205 3.72 10.20 -0.74
C SER A 205 2.49 10.58 -1.57
N GLU A 206 1.97 11.79 -1.35
CA GLU A 206 0.94 12.39 -2.21
C GLU A 206 1.46 12.55 -3.64
N GLU A 207 2.63 13.18 -3.77
CA GLU A 207 3.35 13.31 -5.04
C GLU A 207 4.79 12.81 -4.90
N ILE A 208 5.32 12.25 -5.99
CA ILE A 208 6.75 12.01 -6.16
C ILE A 208 7.20 12.73 -7.43
N THR A 209 8.06 13.73 -7.26
CA THR A 209 8.52 14.60 -8.33
C THR A 209 9.89 14.17 -8.85
N VAL A 210 10.22 14.56 -10.09
CA VAL A 210 11.57 14.35 -10.64
C VAL A 210 12.60 15.04 -9.75
N ASP A 211 12.31 16.27 -9.31
CA ASP A 211 13.18 17.06 -8.44
C ASP A 211 13.41 16.41 -7.06
N SER A 212 12.43 15.73 -6.48
CA SER A 212 12.66 14.99 -5.21
C SER A 212 13.58 13.79 -5.44
N ILE A 213 13.43 13.06 -6.53
CA ILE A 213 14.30 11.91 -6.84
C ILE A 213 15.73 12.33 -7.18
N GLN A 214 15.91 13.41 -7.94
CA GLN A 214 17.24 13.90 -8.31
C GLN A 214 18.05 14.43 -7.13
N ARG A 215 17.38 14.79 -6.01
CA ARG A 215 18.05 15.23 -4.78
C ARG A 215 18.58 14.09 -3.92
N LEU A 216 18.26 12.83 -4.23
CA LEU A 216 18.70 11.68 -3.44
C LEU A 216 20.21 11.47 -3.54
N THR A 217 20.89 11.42 -2.40
CA THR A 217 22.34 11.27 -2.27
C THR A 217 22.82 9.83 -2.31
N ALA A 218 21.92 8.86 -2.53
CA ALA A 218 22.26 7.45 -2.77
C ALA A 218 22.92 7.18 -4.15
N GLN A 219 23.04 8.22 -4.99
CA GLN A 219 23.80 8.24 -6.25
C GLN A 219 23.40 7.18 -7.30
N ARG A 220 22.14 6.71 -7.28
CA ARG A 220 21.60 5.80 -8.31
C ARG A 220 20.09 5.97 -8.46
N PRO A 221 19.51 5.63 -9.64
CA PRO A 221 18.07 5.58 -9.82
C PRO A 221 17.43 4.61 -8.81
N PRO A 222 16.52 5.06 -7.93
CA PRO A 222 15.90 4.18 -6.95
C PRO A 222 14.81 3.30 -7.60
N VAL A 223 14.46 2.22 -6.91
CA VAL A 223 13.21 1.49 -7.13
C VAL A 223 12.19 2.06 -6.16
N ILE A 224 11.08 2.60 -6.66
CA ILE A 224 10.04 3.13 -5.78
C ILE A 224 9.27 1.98 -5.14
N TRP A 225 9.29 1.91 -3.81
CA TRP A 225 8.30 1.18 -3.02
C TRP A 225 7.13 2.15 -2.79
N ASP A 226 6.07 2.01 -3.57
CA ASP A 226 5.00 3.01 -3.56
C ASP A 226 3.87 2.59 -2.62
N ASN A 227 3.66 3.33 -1.54
CA ASN A 227 2.55 3.08 -0.60
C ASN A 227 1.29 3.90 -0.92
N LEU A 228 1.16 4.46 -2.13
CA LEU A 228 0.01 5.29 -2.54
C LEU A 228 -1.36 4.67 -2.18
N VAL A 229 -1.48 3.35 -2.18
CA VAL A 229 -2.75 2.66 -1.86
C VAL A 229 -2.60 1.62 -0.75
N ALA A 230 -1.54 1.70 0.07
CA ALA A 230 -1.41 0.88 1.29
C ALA A 230 -2.46 1.33 2.32
N ASN A 231 -3.12 0.39 3.01
CA ASN A 231 -4.18 0.71 3.98
C ASN A 231 -4.01 0.08 5.38
N ASP A 232 -2.91 -0.63 5.61
CA ASP A 232 -2.60 -1.30 6.88
C ASP A 232 -2.52 -0.34 8.09
N TYR A 233 -2.19 0.93 7.87
CA TYR A 233 -2.10 1.96 8.91
C TYR A 233 -3.46 2.48 9.42
N ASP A 234 -4.58 2.22 8.72
CA ASP A 234 -5.92 2.62 9.16
C ASP A 234 -6.99 1.64 8.66
N GLY A 235 -7.50 0.80 9.56
CA GLY A 235 -8.52 -0.20 9.24
C GLY A 235 -9.85 0.33 8.69
N ARG A 236 -10.12 1.65 8.80
CA ARG A 236 -11.31 2.28 8.19
C ARG A 236 -11.09 2.67 6.73
N ARG A 237 -9.84 2.74 6.27
CA ARG A 237 -9.50 3.18 4.93
C ARG A 237 -9.36 1.99 3.97
N LEU A 238 -9.64 2.30 2.71
CA LEU A 238 -9.54 1.42 1.56
C LEU A 238 -9.34 2.33 0.34
N TYR A 239 -8.56 1.89 -0.64
CA TYR A 239 -8.18 2.71 -1.79
C TYR A 239 -8.40 1.99 -3.11
N CYS A 240 -9.40 2.44 -3.85
CA CYS A 240 -9.80 1.98 -5.17
C CYS A 240 -9.44 2.99 -6.27
N GLY A 241 -8.82 4.11 -5.94
CA GLY A 241 -8.43 5.14 -6.88
C GLY A 241 -7.33 4.72 -7.85
N PRO A 242 -7.05 5.54 -8.88
CA PRO A 242 -5.99 5.28 -9.84
C PRO A 242 -4.61 5.52 -9.25
N TYR A 243 -3.59 4.92 -9.86
CA TYR A 243 -2.22 5.35 -9.68
C TYR A 243 -2.06 6.83 -10.11
N SER A 244 -1.64 7.71 -9.20
CA SER A 244 -1.67 9.16 -9.38
C SER A 244 -0.53 9.86 -8.62
N GLY A 245 -0.30 11.15 -8.90
CA GLY A 245 0.73 11.98 -8.24
C GLY A 245 2.17 11.67 -8.68
N ARG A 246 2.37 10.90 -9.74
CA ARG A 246 3.69 10.61 -10.33
C ARG A 246 3.67 11.00 -11.81
N SER A 247 4.52 11.95 -12.20
CA SER A 247 4.67 12.34 -13.61
C SER A 247 5.32 11.22 -14.42
N VAL A 248 4.88 11.01 -15.66
CA VAL A 248 5.42 9.98 -16.57
C VAL A 248 6.93 10.12 -16.78
N GLU A 249 7.45 11.36 -16.72
CA GLU A 249 8.88 11.68 -16.81
C GLU A 249 9.70 11.02 -15.69
N LEU A 250 9.09 10.80 -14.52
CA LEU A 250 9.73 10.17 -13.37
C LEU A 250 10.38 8.84 -13.73
N LYS A 251 9.75 8.05 -14.62
CA LYS A 251 10.26 6.72 -15.03
C LYS A 251 11.66 6.76 -15.65
N GLN A 252 12.10 7.91 -16.18
CA GLN A 252 13.46 8.07 -16.72
C GLN A 252 14.53 8.19 -15.64
N HIS A 253 14.11 8.45 -14.39
CA HIS A 253 14.97 8.64 -13.23
C HIS A 253 14.88 7.49 -12.22
N LEU A 254 14.15 6.42 -12.57
CA LEU A 254 13.88 5.29 -11.69
C LEU A 254 14.37 3.97 -12.29
N ALA A 255 14.77 3.04 -11.41
CA ALA A 255 15.03 1.65 -11.78
C ALA A 255 13.76 0.79 -11.77
N GLY A 256 12.69 1.26 -11.12
CA GLY A 256 11.40 0.60 -11.09
C GLY A 256 10.37 1.25 -10.17
N ILE A 257 9.15 0.73 -10.20
CA ILE A 257 8.03 1.06 -9.32
C ILE A 257 7.34 -0.25 -8.91
N LEU A 258 7.30 -0.49 -7.61
CA LEU A 258 6.62 -1.62 -6.97
C LEU A 258 5.57 -1.05 -6.02
N LEU A 259 4.29 -1.27 -6.33
CA LEU A 259 3.19 -0.79 -5.50
C LEU A 259 3.01 -1.74 -4.31
N ASN A 260 2.97 -1.18 -3.10
CA ASN A 260 2.51 -1.83 -1.87
C ASN A 260 1.02 -1.47 -1.69
N PRO A 261 0.08 -2.38 -1.98
CA PRO A 261 -1.30 -1.98 -2.15
C PRO A 261 -2.14 -2.32 -0.91
N ASN A 262 -3.48 -2.33 -1.04
CA ASN A 262 -4.37 -2.68 0.06
C ASN A 262 -4.15 -4.14 0.50
N ASN A 263 -4.42 -4.44 1.77
CA ASN A 263 -4.42 -5.80 2.29
C ASN A 263 -5.44 -6.68 1.56
N GLU A 264 -6.60 -6.13 1.22
CA GLU A 264 -7.67 -6.84 0.55
C GLU A 264 -7.39 -7.00 -0.96
N LEU A 265 -6.81 -8.13 -1.36
CA LEU A 265 -6.38 -8.38 -2.74
C LEU A 265 -7.42 -8.02 -3.83
N PRO A 266 -8.72 -8.38 -3.72
CA PRO A 266 -9.69 -8.06 -4.77
C PRO A 266 -9.81 -6.56 -5.07
N ILE A 267 -9.59 -5.70 -4.07
CA ILE A 267 -9.71 -4.24 -4.16
C ILE A 267 -8.61 -3.64 -5.02
N ASN A 268 -7.48 -4.33 -5.10
CA ASN A 268 -6.29 -3.84 -5.81
C ASN A 268 -6.43 -3.89 -7.33
N PHE A 269 -7.57 -4.31 -7.89
CA PHE A 269 -7.79 -4.35 -9.33
C PHE A 269 -7.51 -2.99 -10.00
N VAL A 270 -8.17 -1.92 -9.54
CA VAL A 270 -8.04 -0.60 -10.17
C VAL A 270 -6.66 0.01 -9.95
N PRO A 271 -6.09 0.03 -8.72
CA PRO A 271 -4.74 0.54 -8.51
C PRO A 271 -3.69 -0.19 -9.36
N LEU A 272 -3.76 -1.51 -9.47
CA LEU A 272 -2.79 -2.29 -10.25
C LEU A 272 -2.99 -2.14 -11.75
N ARG A 273 -4.25 -2.11 -12.20
CA ARG A 273 -4.58 -1.92 -13.62
C ARG A 273 -4.08 -0.56 -14.11
N THR A 274 -4.30 0.49 -13.32
CA THR A 274 -3.86 1.85 -13.65
C THR A 274 -2.35 2.05 -13.49
N LEU A 275 -1.70 1.38 -12.52
CA LEU A 275 -0.23 1.31 -12.47
C LEU A 275 0.35 0.73 -13.76
N ALA A 276 -0.25 -0.34 -14.28
CA ALA A 276 0.21 -0.96 -15.51
C ALA A 276 0.08 -0.02 -16.72
N GLU A 277 -1.05 0.69 -16.85
CA GLU A 277 -1.21 1.73 -17.90
C GLU A 277 -0.19 2.84 -17.74
N TYR A 278 0.04 3.32 -16.52
CA TYR A 278 1.02 4.35 -16.23
C TYR A 278 2.44 3.91 -16.63
N ILE A 279 2.83 2.67 -16.34
CA ILE A 279 4.14 2.12 -16.72
C ILE A 279 4.29 2.08 -18.24
N CYS A 280 3.24 1.74 -18.98
CA CYS A 280 3.23 1.75 -20.44
C CYS A 280 3.08 3.14 -21.08
N ALA A 281 2.56 4.14 -20.36
CA ALA A 281 2.31 5.46 -20.90
C ALA A 281 3.62 6.17 -21.29
N GLU A 282 3.72 6.74 -22.49
CA GLU A 282 4.93 7.48 -22.91
C GLU A 282 4.85 8.98 -22.61
N ARG A 283 3.64 9.55 -22.64
CA ARG A 283 3.31 10.96 -22.41
C ARG A 283 1.88 11.05 -21.90
N ASN A 284 1.53 12.16 -21.24
CA ASN A 284 0.18 12.52 -20.78
C ASN A 284 -0.51 11.39 -20.00
N TRP A 285 -0.34 11.39 -18.67
CA TRP A 285 -1.06 10.48 -17.78
C TRP A 285 -2.31 11.17 -17.25
N GLU A 286 -3.48 10.59 -17.53
CA GLU A 286 -4.79 11.09 -17.10
C GLU A 286 -5.41 10.09 -16.09
N PRO A 287 -5.09 10.20 -14.79
CA PRO A 287 -5.51 9.21 -13.79
C PRO A 287 -7.01 8.97 -13.76
N ARG A 288 -7.82 10.02 -13.96
CA ARG A 288 -9.29 9.90 -13.89
C ARG A 288 -9.86 9.10 -15.06
N GLU A 289 -9.33 9.25 -16.27
CA GLU A 289 -9.77 8.48 -17.43
C GLU A 289 -9.38 7.00 -17.27
N ALA A 290 -8.14 6.75 -16.84
CA ALA A 290 -7.65 5.40 -16.53
C ALA A 290 -8.48 4.73 -15.42
N TYR A 291 -8.84 5.48 -14.38
CA TYR A 291 -9.72 5.03 -13.29
C TYR A 291 -11.09 4.57 -13.83
N LEU A 292 -11.77 5.41 -14.62
CA LEU A 292 -13.10 5.08 -15.15
C LEU A 292 -13.07 3.87 -16.08
N SER A 293 -12.02 3.77 -16.91
CA SER A 293 -11.77 2.61 -17.76
C SER A 293 -11.57 1.33 -16.94
N ALA A 294 -10.71 1.38 -15.92
CA ALA A 294 -10.42 0.25 -15.05
C ALA A 294 -11.65 -0.20 -14.23
N ILE A 295 -12.47 0.74 -13.74
CA ILE A 295 -13.73 0.41 -13.06
C ILE A 295 -14.70 -0.33 -14.00
N ALA A 296 -14.82 0.13 -15.25
CA ALA A 296 -15.65 -0.55 -16.24
C ALA A 296 -15.12 -1.95 -16.58
N GLU A 297 -13.80 -2.12 -16.65
CA GLU A 297 -13.15 -3.43 -16.83
C GLU A 297 -13.36 -4.36 -15.62
N TRP A 298 -13.43 -3.80 -14.40
CA TRP A 298 -13.62 -4.56 -13.17
C TRP A 298 -15.09 -4.97 -12.91
N LEU A 299 -16.04 -4.18 -13.42
CA LEU A 299 -17.48 -4.35 -13.21
C LEU A 299 -18.01 -5.79 -13.40
N PRO A 300 -17.54 -6.59 -14.39
CA PRO A 300 -17.99 -7.98 -14.57
C PRO A 300 -17.73 -8.89 -13.35
N SER A 301 -16.75 -8.56 -12.50
CA SER A 301 -16.47 -9.30 -11.26
C SER A 301 -17.56 -9.10 -10.21
N TYR A 302 -18.40 -8.08 -10.35
CA TYR A 302 -19.50 -7.76 -9.44
C TYR A 302 -20.81 -8.46 -9.82
N LYS A 303 -20.72 -9.71 -10.29
CA LYS A 303 -21.89 -10.52 -10.61
C LYS A 303 -22.64 -10.91 -9.34
N THR A 304 -23.92 -10.58 -9.28
CA THR A 304 -24.84 -10.86 -8.17
C THR A 304 -25.86 -11.92 -8.56
N MET A 305 -26.60 -12.45 -7.58
CA MET A 305 -27.66 -13.44 -7.81
C MET A 305 -28.89 -12.85 -8.50
N SER A 306 -29.29 -11.62 -8.17
CA SER A 306 -30.49 -10.98 -8.72
C SER A 306 -30.15 -9.92 -9.77
N GLU A 307 -29.90 -8.68 -9.34
CA GLU A 307 -29.66 -7.52 -10.19
C GLU A 307 -28.18 -7.12 -10.18
N PRO A 308 -27.58 -6.88 -11.36
CA PRO A 308 -26.18 -6.48 -11.42
C PRO A 308 -25.97 -5.12 -10.74
N ILE A 309 -24.78 -4.95 -10.17
CA ILE A 309 -24.28 -3.62 -9.82
C ILE A 309 -24.03 -2.87 -11.13
N SER A 310 -24.55 -1.65 -11.22
CA SER A 310 -24.34 -0.73 -12.34
C SER A 310 -22.98 -0.04 -12.25
N LEU A 311 -22.53 0.53 -13.37
CA LEU A 311 -21.27 1.25 -13.41
C LEU A 311 -21.27 2.45 -12.44
N GLU A 312 -22.37 3.20 -12.40
CA GLU A 312 -22.53 4.38 -11.56
C GLU A 312 -22.60 4.04 -10.06
N GLU A 313 -23.18 2.89 -9.71
CA GLU A 313 -23.15 2.36 -8.34
C GLU A 313 -21.72 2.02 -7.90
N LEU A 314 -20.97 1.32 -8.75
CA LEU A 314 -19.59 0.95 -8.45
C LEU A 314 -18.68 2.18 -8.40
N ILE A 315 -18.83 3.14 -9.32
CA ILE A 315 -18.09 4.41 -9.29
C ILE A 315 -18.37 5.17 -8.00
N LEU A 316 -19.62 5.31 -7.58
CA LEU A 316 -19.94 6.03 -6.34
C LEU A 316 -19.29 5.37 -5.12
N LEU A 317 -19.39 4.03 -5.01
CA LEU A 317 -18.76 3.31 -3.92
C LEU A 317 -17.24 3.48 -3.94
N ALA A 318 -16.60 3.31 -5.10
CA ALA A 318 -15.15 3.45 -5.23
C ALA A 318 -14.68 4.91 -5.05
N ASP A 319 -15.45 5.92 -5.43
CA ASP A 319 -15.15 7.34 -5.19
C ASP A 319 -15.18 7.67 -3.69
N CYS A 320 -15.97 6.96 -2.87
CA CYS A 320 -15.94 7.09 -1.41
C CYS A 320 -14.66 6.50 -0.77
N TYR A 321 -13.95 5.65 -1.50
CA TYR A 321 -12.72 4.97 -1.07
C TYR A 321 -11.61 5.20 -2.11
N TYR A 322 -11.33 6.46 -2.43
CA TYR A 322 -10.53 6.83 -3.59
C TYR A 322 -9.02 6.74 -3.34
N LEU A 323 -8.37 7.81 -2.86
CA LEU A 323 -6.94 7.88 -2.57
C LEU A 323 -6.68 8.42 -1.14
N PRO A 324 -5.45 8.31 -0.62
CA PRO A 324 -5.12 8.82 0.71
C PRO A 324 -5.32 10.33 0.88
N HIS A 325 -5.04 11.09 -0.18
CA HIS A 325 -5.00 12.56 -0.17
C HIS A 325 -6.02 13.20 -1.12
N GLU A 326 -6.74 12.41 -1.91
CA GLU A 326 -7.72 12.88 -2.89
C GLU A 326 -9.05 12.11 -2.72
N GLN A 327 -10.16 12.84 -2.83
CA GLN A 327 -11.51 12.26 -2.81
C GLN A 327 -12.03 12.06 -4.24
N GLY A 328 -12.82 11.00 -4.45
CA GLY A 328 -13.48 10.78 -5.72
C GLY A 328 -14.55 11.83 -6.02
N ARG A 329 -14.77 12.11 -7.30
CA ARG A 329 -15.66 13.22 -7.71
C ARG A 329 -17.07 13.11 -7.14
N THR A 330 -17.70 11.93 -7.22
CA THR A 330 -19.07 11.74 -6.73
C THR A 330 -19.17 11.69 -5.21
N SER A 331 -18.09 11.32 -4.51
CA SER A 331 -18.05 11.38 -3.04
C SER A 331 -17.89 12.81 -2.53
N ILE A 332 -17.22 13.70 -3.26
CA ILE A 332 -17.21 15.15 -2.99
C ILE A 332 -18.62 15.73 -3.09
N GLU A 333 -19.36 15.39 -4.16
CA GLU A 333 -20.76 15.83 -4.34
C GLU A 333 -21.66 15.32 -3.20
N LEU A 334 -21.50 14.06 -2.81
CA LEU A 334 -22.19 13.48 -1.64
C LEU A 334 -21.84 14.25 -0.36
N PHE A 335 -20.55 14.46 -0.08
CA PHE A 335 -20.09 15.12 1.14
C PHE A 335 -20.55 16.58 1.23
N GLU A 336 -20.44 17.36 0.15
CA GLU A 336 -20.88 18.75 0.13
C GLU A 336 -22.40 18.87 0.29
N SER A 337 -23.18 17.92 -0.26
CA SER A 337 -24.62 17.85 0.00
C SER A 337 -24.89 17.60 1.49
N ILE A 338 -24.23 16.62 2.12
CA ILE A 338 -24.37 16.31 3.55
C ILE A 338 -23.97 17.51 4.41
N LYS A 339 -22.83 18.14 4.11
CA LYS A 339 -22.32 19.31 4.83
C LYS A 339 -23.31 20.47 4.78
N CYS A 340 -23.91 20.72 3.62
CA CYS A 340 -24.99 21.70 3.49
C CYS A 340 -26.17 21.35 4.41
N LEU A 341 -26.66 20.11 4.34
CA LEU A 341 -27.82 19.65 5.12
C LEU A 341 -27.59 19.71 6.63
N VAL A 342 -26.40 19.32 7.09
CA VAL A 342 -26.04 19.28 8.51
C VAL A 342 -25.75 20.68 9.04
N CYS A 343 -24.93 21.47 8.34
CA CYS A 343 -24.39 22.72 8.87
C CYS A 343 -25.23 23.96 8.55
N GLN A 344 -26.07 23.95 7.50
CA GLN A 344 -26.81 25.13 7.06
C GLN A 344 -28.31 25.08 7.40
N PRO A 345 -29.01 26.23 7.53
CA PRO A 345 -30.46 26.27 7.73
C PRO A 345 -31.24 25.62 6.58
N VAL A 346 -32.41 25.06 6.86
CA VAL A 346 -33.24 24.28 5.90
C VAL A 346 -33.59 25.10 4.65
N GLU A 347 -33.78 26.40 4.80
CA GLU A 347 -34.15 27.34 3.74
C GLU A 347 -33.04 27.52 2.70
N THR A 348 -31.79 27.18 3.06
CA THR A 348 -30.61 27.37 2.22
C THR A 348 -30.18 26.12 1.46
N TRP A 349 -30.87 24.99 1.65
CA TRP A 349 -30.47 23.71 1.10
C TRP A 349 -30.48 23.64 -0.43
N ASN A 350 -31.32 24.44 -1.11
CA ASN A 350 -31.28 24.64 -2.57
C ASN A 350 -31.16 23.34 -3.40
N GLY A 351 -31.84 22.26 -2.98
CA GLY A 351 -31.84 20.95 -3.67
C GLY A 351 -30.78 19.95 -3.20
N ALA A 352 -29.92 20.31 -2.24
CA ALA A 352 -28.97 19.40 -1.61
C ALA A 352 -29.66 18.18 -0.99
N ASP A 353 -30.91 18.31 -0.52
CA ASP A 353 -31.69 17.22 0.07
C ASP A 353 -32.06 16.16 -0.97
N LYS A 354 -32.39 16.59 -2.20
CA LYS A 354 -32.67 15.67 -3.32
C LYS A 354 -31.42 14.95 -3.78
N LEU A 355 -30.30 15.67 -3.93
CA LEU A 355 -29.03 15.08 -4.34
C LEU A 355 -28.54 14.07 -3.30
N PHE A 356 -28.57 14.43 -2.01
CA PHE A 356 -28.23 13.50 -0.94
C PHE A 356 -29.13 12.27 -0.95
N ALA A 357 -30.45 12.42 -1.08
CA ALA A 357 -31.37 11.29 -1.13
C ALA A 357 -31.08 10.34 -2.31
N GLU A 358 -30.77 10.87 -3.49
CA GLU A 358 -30.40 10.08 -4.66
C GLU A 358 -29.11 9.28 -4.42
N LEU A 359 -28.04 9.96 -3.97
CA LEU A 359 -26.74 9.34 -3.75
C LEU A 359 -26.76 8.36 -2.57
N ASN A 360 -27.43 8.70 -1.46
CA ASN A 360 -27.63 7.80 -0.33
C ASN A 360 -28.36 6.53 -0.78
N GLN A 361 -29.50 6.66 -1.48
CA GLN A 361 -30.24 5.50 -2.00
C GLN A 361 -29.35 4.62 -2.88
N ARG A 362 -28.50 5.21 -3.72
CA ARG A 362 -27.54 4.45 -4.54
C ARG A 362 -26.55 3.67 -3.67
N VAL A 363 -26.01 4.25 -2.59
CA VAL A 363 -25.14 3.52 -1.65
C VAL A 363 -25.89 2.38 -0.95
N GLN A 364 -27.12 2.62 -0.49
CA GLN A 364 -27.95 1.60 0.17
C GLN A 364 -28.18 0.40 -0.76
N THR A 365 -28.64 0.66 -2.00
CA THR A 365 -28.89 -0.39 -3.00
C THR A 365 -27.61 -1.09 -3.44
N THR A 366 -26.49 -0.36 -3.58
CA THR A 366 -25.19 -0.97 -3.86
C THR A 366 -24.81 -1.96 -2.77
N PHE A 367 -24.97 -1.59 -1.49
CA PHE A 367 -24.67 -2.49 -0.38
C PHE A 367 -25.55 -3.76 -0.41
N GLU A 368 -26.85 -3.63 -0.65
CA GLU A 368 -27.76 -4.78 -0.76
C GLU A 368 -27.29 -5.75 -1.85
N LYS A 369 -26.98 -5.23 -3.04
CA LYS A 369 -26.43 -6.01 -4.15
C LYS A 369 -25.09 -6.67 -3.82
N LEU A 370 -24.20 -5.98 -3.11
CA LEU A 370 -22.92 -6.55 -2.66
C LEU A 370 -23.13 -7.82 -1.82
N THR A 371 -24.18 -7.89 -0.99
CA THR A 371 -24.45 -9.08 -0.17
C THR A 371 -24.72 -10.33 -1.01
N GLU A 372 -25.16 -10.15 -2.26
CA GLU A 372 -25.52 -11.21 -3.20
C GLU A 372 -24.39 -11.57 -4.19
N LEU A 373 -23.19 -11.00 -4.03
CA LEU A 373 -22.07 -11.32 -4.91
C LEU A 373 -21.75 -12.82 -4.92
N TYR A 374 -21.52 -13.35 -6.11
CA TYR A 374 -20.99 -14.72 -6.28
C TYR A 374 -19.56 -14.83 -5.76
N ASP A 375 -18.74 -13.81 -6.04
CA ASP A 375 -17.38 -13.72 -5.49
C ASP A 375 -17.46 -13.29 -4.02
N ARG A 376 -17.26 -14.26 -3.13
CA ARG A 376 -17.33 -14.02 -1.69
C ARG A 376 -16.08 -13.32 -1.17
N GLU A 377 -14.92 -13.50 -1.77
CA GLU A 377 -13.70 -12.78 -1.36
C GLU A 377 -13.85 -11.29 -1.66
N LEU A 378 -14.38 -10.94 -2.84
CA LEU A 378 -14.71 -9.55 -3.18
C LEU A 378 -15.76 -8.98 -2.24
N PHE A 379 -16.81 -9.74 -1.88
CA PHE A 379 -17.76 -9.29 -0.87
C PHE A 379 -17.09 -9.04 0.48
N TYR A 380 -16.26 -9.95 0.98
CA TYR A 380 -15.61 -9.78 2.29
C TYR A 380 -14.70 -8.57 2.33
N ALA A 381 -13.97 -8.31 1.24
CA ALA A 381 -13.13 -7.13 1.09
C ALA A 381 -13.93 -5.82 1.26
N TRP A 382 -15.14 -5.74 0.69
CA TRP A 382 -16.00 -4.58 0.79
C TRP A 382 -16.84 -4.51 2.07
N SER A 383 -17.31 -5.66 2.56
CA SER A 383 -18.47 -5.78 3.45
C SER A 383 -18.42 -4.83 4.64
N ARG A 384 -17.29 -4.76 5.34
CA ARG A 384 -17.14 -3.94 6.54
C ARG A 384 -17.18 -2.45 6.23
N ARG A 385 -16.45 -2.02 5.20
CA ARG A 385 -16.33 -0.61 4.82
C ARG A 385 -17.64 -0.10 4.25
N ALA A 386 -18.23 -0.87 3.33
CA ALA A 386 -19.53 -0.55 2.76
C ALA A 386 -20.65 -0.51 3.82
N TRP A 387 -20.62 -1.39 4.83
CA TRP A 387 -21.54 -1.33 5.98
C TRP A 387 -21.34 -0.05 6.79
N ASP A 388 -20.11 0.29 7.16
CA ASP A 388 -19.81 1.48 7.97
C ASP A 388 -20.26 2.77 7.24
N LEU A 389 -20.00 2.90 5.92
CA LEU A 389 -20.49 4.02 5.11
C LEU A 389 -22.03 4.05 5.06
N LYS A 390 -22.66 2.91 4.80
CA LYS A 390 -24.12 2.78 4.73
C LYS A 390 -24.78 3.27 6.03
N GLU A 391 -24.30 2.80 7.18
CA GLU A 391 -24.85 3.17 8.49
C GLU A 391 -24.69 4.67 8.77
N GLU A 392 -23.51 5.25 8.46
CA GLU A 392 -23.28 6.68 8.65
C GLU A 392 -24.25 7.53 7.81
N LEU A 393 -24.53 7.11 6.58
CA LEU A 393 -25.50 7.79 5.72
C LEU A 393 -26.93 7.64 6.23
N GLN A 394 -27.32 6.49 6.79
CA GLN A 394 -28.64 6.30 7.42
C GLN A 394 -28.82 7.17 8.67
N LEU A 395 -27.76 7.33 9.48
CA LEU A 395 -27.77 8.24 10.62
C LEU A 395 -27.99 9.69 10.15
N ILE A 396 -27.26 10.11 9.12
CA ILE A 396 -27.40 11.44 8.52
C ILE A 396 -28.80 11.65 7.95
N GLU A 397 -29.36 10.66 7.25
CA GLU A 397 -30.72 10.71 6.71
C GLU A 397 -31.76 10.94 7.82
N GLY A 398 -31.67 10.18 8.93
CA GLY A 398 -32.54 10.37 10.09
C GLY A 398 -32.39 11.75 10.74
N PHE A 399 -31.16 12.24 10.87
CA PHE A 399 -30.88 13.59 11.37
C PHE A 399 -31.50 14.68 10.48
N VAL A 400 -31.30 14.57 9.16
CA VAL A 400 -31.81 15.51 8.16
C VAL A 400 -33.34 15.54 8.14
N ALA A 401 -33.99 14.37 8.24
CA ALA A 401 -35.46 14.27 8.27
C ALA A 401 -36.06 15.03 9.47
N LYS A 402 -35.47 14.86 10.66
CA LYS A 402 -35.88 15.55 11.90
C LYS A 402 -35.62 17.05 11.85
N LYS A 403 -34.45 17.46 11.35
CA LYS A 403 -34.13 18.87 11.13
C LYS A 403 -35.13 19.53 10.17
N LYS A 404 -35.52 18.84 9.10
CA LYS A 404 -36.55 19.29 8.16
C LYS A 404 -37.95 19.39 8.81
N ALA A 405 -38.22 18.57 9.82
CA ALA A 405 -39.44 18.63 10.64
C ALA A 405 -39.42 19.72 11.73
N GLY A 406 -38.30 20.44 11.90
CA GLY A 406 -38.16 21.53 12.86
C GLY A 406 -37.68 21.11 14.27
N GLU A 407 -37.12 19.90 14.43
CA GLU A 407 -36.50 19.49 15.71
C GLU A 407 -35.15 20.22 15.92
N GLU A 408 -35.00 20.95 17.03
CA GLU A 408 -33.77 21.70 17.37
C GLU A 408 -32.58 20.78 17.70
N THR A 409 -32.83 19.61 18.30
CA THR A 409 -31.84 18.59 18.62
C THR A 409 -32.30 17.21 18.11
N PRO A 410 -32.04 16.89 16.82
CA PRO A 410 -32.43 15.63 16.24
C PRO A 410 -31.79 14.43 16.97
N ALA A 411 -32.57 13.69 17.76
CA ALA A 411 -32.13 12.42 18.34
C ALA A 411 -32.49 11.26 17.41
N VAL A 412 -31.52 10.48 16.95
CA VAL A 412 -31.77 9.30 16.10
C VAL A 412 -31.83 8.04 16.97
N GLU A 413 -33.05 7.59 17.30
CA GLU A 413 -33.30 6.52 18.29
C GLU A 413 -32.75 5.14 17.90
N SER A 414 -32.51 4.89 16.61
CA SER A 414 -31.97 3.62 16.11
C SER A 414 -30.49 3.39 16.46
N HIS A 415 -29.76 4.44 16.89
CA HIS A 415 -28.33 4.37 17.17
C HIS A 415 -28.07 4.51 18.67
N LEU A 416 -27.93 3.37 19.35
CA LEU A 416 -27.71 3.33 20.80
C LEU A 416 -26.37 3.98 21.19
N PRO A 417 -26.36 4.92 22.16
CA PRO A 417 -25.13 5.55 22.66
C PRO A 417 -24.12 4.52 23.15
N GLY A 418 -22.88 4.62 22.69
CA GLY A 418 -21.79 3.72 23.08
C GLY A 418 -21.78 2.36 22.35
N THR A 419 -22.84 2.00 21.62
CA THR A 419 -22.83 0.89 20.65
C THR A 419 -22.36 1.39 19.29
N TYR A 420 -22.96 2.46 18.80
CA TYR A 420 -22.54 3.13 17.57
C TYR A 420 -21.53 4.25 17.89
N ARG A 421 -20.46 4.37 17.08
CA ARG A 421 -19.31 5.26 17.37
C ARG A 421 -18.77 5.09 18.79
N GLY A 422 -18.78 3.85 19.30
CA GLY A 422 -18.38 3.51 20.66
C GLY A 422 -16.99 2.88 20.76
N GLY A 423 -16.60 2.54 21.99
CA GLY A 423 -15.33 1.90 22.30
C GLY A 423 -14.17 2.87 22.57
N MET A 424 -13.03 2.32 23.00
CA MET A 424 -11.90 3.12 23.47
C MET A 424 -11.35 4.06 22.40
N ILE A 425 -11.22 3.60 21.15
CA ILE A 425 -10.69 4.41 20.04
C ILE A 425 -11.60 5.61 19.78
N ALA A 426 -12.92 5.42 19.69
CA ALA A 426 -13.85 6.52 19.48
C ALA A 426 -13.86 7.50 20.65
N ASN A 427 -13.76 7.00 21.89
CA ASN A 427 -13.64 7.85 23.07
C ASN A 427 -12.40 8.75 22.99
N LEU A 428 -11.23 8.19 22.66
CA LEU A 428 -9.98 8.95 22.50
C LEU A 428 -10.06 9.95 21.34
N GLN A 429 -10.60 9.53 20.19
CA GLN A 429 -10.81 10.40 19.02
C GLN A 429 -11.74 11.57 19.35
N SER A 430 -12.74 11.38 20.22
CA SER A 430 -13.66 12.46 20.58
C SER A 430 -13.01 13.59 21.39
N LEU A 431 -11.85 13.33 22.03
CA LEU A 431 -11.10 14.31 22.83
C LEU A 431 -10.29 15.29 21.99
N LEU A 432 -9.92 14.91 20.76
CA LEU A 432 -9.04 15.69 19.89
C LEU A 432 -9.72 15.98 18.55
N THR A 433 -9.44 17.16 18.01
CA THR A 433 -9.86 17.58 16.67
C THR A 433 -8.62 17.96 15.87
N MET A 434 -8.57 17.57 14.60
CA MET A 434 -7.49 17.93 13.69
C MET A 434 -8.00 18.99 12.71
N ASP A 435 -7.24 20.06 12.53
CA ASP A 435 -7.54 21.09 11.52
C ASP A 435 -7.04 20.69 10.11
N GLU A 436 -7.39 21.50 9.11
CA GLU A 436 -6.97 21.29 7.70
C GLU A 436 -5.44 21.32 7.50
N ARG A 437 -4.67 21.76 8.49
CA ARG A 437 -3.19 21.78 8.46
C ARG A 437 -2.57 20.62 9.24
N GLY A 438 -3.38 19.66 9.68
CA GLY A 438 -2.93 18.51 10.46
C GLY A 438 -2.59 18.83 11.92
N ARG A 439 -3.00 19.99 12.46
CA ARG A 439 -2.74 20.35 13.86
C ARG A 439 -3.86 19.84 14.75
N PHE A 440 -3.49 19.26 15.88
CA PHE A 440 -4.46 18.74 16.86
C PHE A 440 -4.77 19.76 17.96
N SER A 441 -6.05 19.87 18.33
CA SER A 441 -6.55 20.63 19.47
C SER A 441 -7.56 19.84 20.28
N ALA A 442 -7.57 20.05 21.61
CA ALA A 442 -8.59 19.47 22.48
C ALA A 442 -9.98 19.98 22.10
N ARG A 443 -10.96 19.08 22.02
CA ARG A 443 -12.35 19.46 21.79
C ARG A 443 -12.88 20.13 23.06
N GLN A 444 -13.32 21.39 22.97
CA GLN A 444 -13.94 22.06 24.11
C GLN A 444 -15.28 21.36 24.40
N THR A 445 -15.42 20.83 25.61
CA THR A 445 -16.62 20.17 26.13
C THR A 445 -17.71 21.15 26.48
#